data_AF-A0A7Y2TEF1-F1
#
_entry.id   AF-A0A7Y2TEF1-F1
#
_cell.length_a   1.000
_cell.length_b   1.000
_cell.length_c   1.000
_cell.angle_alpha   90.00
_cell.angle_beta   90.00
_cell.angle_gamma   90.00
#
_symmetry.space_group_name_H-M   'P 1'
#
loop_
_entity.id
_entity.type
_entity.pdbx_description
1 polymer ?
#
loop_
_entity_poly.entity_id
_entity_poly.type
_entity_poly.pdbx_seq_one_letter_code
_entity_poly.pdbx_strand_id
1 'polypeptide(L)'
;NFDTKGSGRRIAGMVGSGYMEGKMILSKPALRHGFKNESDKKNTAIHEFVHLIDKSDGSVDGIPSVLLEKQYSIPWIDLINKKIDEIYDGKSDINPYGGTNRAEFFSVVSEYFFERPKLLAKNHPDLYNLLEKIFKQDMASRSLSRKKVKIGRNTPCPCNSGKKFKKCCGRIHYN
;
A
#
# COMPACT_ATOMS: atom_id res chain seq x y z
N ASN A 1 -11.96 -0.40 9.72
CA ASN A 1 -12.92 -1.12 8.87
C ASN A 1 -12.73 -0.70 7.44
N PHE A 2 -12.07 -1.57 6.68
CA PHE A 2 -11.93 -1.49 5.22
C PHE A 2 -13.05 -2.27 4.51
N ASP A 3 -14.05 -2.70 5.28
CA ASP A 3 -15.13 -3.56 4.80
C ASP A 3 -15.92 -2.88 3.67
N THR A 4 -15.92 -3.54 2.50
CA THR A 4 -16.51 -3.03 1.26
C THR A 4 -17.97 -3.45 1.07
N LYS A 5 -18.58 -4.19 2.02
CA LYS A 5 -19.97 -4.70 1.93
C LYS A 5 -20.88 -4.16 3.06
N GLY A 6 -22.13 -3.76 2.75
CA GLY A 6 -23.14 -3.26 3.73
C GLY A 6 -23.86 -1.94 3.34
N SER A 7 -24.99 -1.58 3.97
CA SER A 7 -25.81 -0.40 3.58
C SER A 7 -25.40 0.94 4.22
N GLY A 8 -24.49 0.95 5.21
CA GLY A 8 -24.04 2.15 5.95
C GLY A 8 -22.56 2.50 5.80
N ARG A 9 -21.96 2.30 4.61
CA ARG A 9 -20.50 2.29 4.43
C ARG A 9 -19.85 3.67 4.61
N ARG A 10 -18.74 3.69 5.36
CA ARG A 10 -17.66 4.68 5.20
C ARG A 10 -16.54 4.02 4.39
N ILE A 11 -16.62 4.12 3.06
CA ILE A 11 -15.58 3.57 2.17
C ILE A 11 -14.31 4.42 2.33
N ALA A 12 -13.29 3.84 2.96
CA ALA A 12 -11.99 4.48 3.08
C ALA A 12 -11.24 4.45 1.73
N GLY A 13 -11.37 3.35 0.99
CA GLY A 13 -10.82 3.12 -0.34
C GLY A 13 -11.49 1.93 -1.02
N MET A 14 -11.34 1.82 -2.34
CA MET A 14 -11.66 0.62 -3.12
C MET A 14 -10.97 0.62 -4.49
N VAL A 15 -10.73 -0.58 -5.03
CA VAL A 15 -10.41 -0.80 -6.46
C VAL A 15 -11.68 -1.22 -7.21
N GLY A 16 -11.97 -0.53 -8.31
CA GLY A 16 -13.17 -0.75 -9.12
C GLY A 16 -13.09 -2.01 -10.00
N SER A 17 -14.26 -2.47 -10.47
CA SER A 17 -14.40 -3.58 -11.43
C SER A 17 -15.34 -3.19 -12.59
N GLY A 18 -15.30 -3.95 -13.69
CA GLY A 18 -16.18 -3.72 -14.84
C GLY A 18 -15.90 -2.36 -15.49
N TYR A 19 -16.88 -1.45 -15.52
CA TYR A 19 -16.66 -0.09 -16.07
C TYR A 19 -15.67 0.76 -15.26
N MET A 20 -15.35 0.34 -14.02
CA MET A 20 -14.38 0.96 -13.13
C MET A 20 -13.06 0.18 -13.07
N GLU A 21 -12.83 -0.73 -14.02
CA GLU A 21 -11.58 -1.49 -14.11
C GLU A 21 -10.35 -0.58 -14.14
N GLY A 22 -9.31 -0.96 -13.39
CA GLY A 22 -8.08 -0.16 -13.26
C GLY A 22 -8.23 1.18 -12.53
N LYS A 23 -9.38 1.48 -11.91
CA LYS A 23 -9.61 2.72 -11.17
C LYS A 23 -9.61 2.47 -9.67
N MET A 24 -8.80 3.23 -8.94
CA MET A 24 -8.81 3.32 -7.48
C MET A 24 -9.63 4.53 -7.05
N ILE A 25 -10.50 4.35 -6.05
CA ILE A 25 -11.22 5.44 -5.37
C ILE A 25 -10.74 5.50 -3.92
N LEU A 26 -10.47 6.72 -3.43
CA LEU A 26 -10.04 6.95 -2.05
C LEU A 26 -10.83 8.07 -1.39
N SER A 27 -11.11 7.89 -0.10
CA SER A 27 -11.59 8.96 0.76
C SER A 27 -10.45 9.95 1.05
N LYS A 28 -10.65 11.23 0.73
CA LYS A 28 -9.66 12.28 0.97
C LYS A 28 -9.20 12.35 2.45
N PRO A 29 -10.09 12.30 3.46
CA PRO A 29 -9.69 12.17 4.85
C PRO A 29 -8.82 10.92 5.14
N ALA A 30 -9.19 9.75 4.60
CA ALA A 30 -8.43 8.51 4.81
C ALA A 30 -7.04 8.57 4.18
N LEU A 31 -6.95 9.09 2.95
CA LEU A 31 -5.68 9.34 2.26
C LEU A 31 -4.76 10.25 3.08
N ARG A 32 -5.30 11.37 3.60
CA ARG A 32 -4.50 12.28 4.45
C ARG A 32 -4.10 11.65 5.77
N HIS A 33 -4.95 10.79 6.33
CA HIS A 33 -4.67 10.11 7.59
C HIS A 33 -3.52 9.12 7.46
N GLY A 34 -3.56 8.22 6.46
CA GLY A 34 -2.50 7.23 6.22
C GLY A 34 -1.13 7.87 6.05
N PHE A 35 -1.03 8.97 5.30
CA PHE A 35 0.26 9.67 5.13
C PHE A 35 0.64 10.65 6.24
N LYS A 36 -0.22 10.86 7.24
CA LYS A 36 0.09 11.69 8.42
C LYS A 36 0.73 10.84 9.52
N ASN A 37 0.36 9.58 9.64
CA ASN A 37 0.88 8.65 10.63
C ASN A 37 1.52 7.44 9.97
N GLU A 38 2.77 7.58 9.55
CA GLU A 38 3.54 6.50 8.89
C GLU A 38 3.97 5.39 9.86
N SER A 39 3.33 5.29 11.04
CA SER A 39 3.74 4.39 12.10
C SER A 39 2.59 3.57 12.66
N ASP A 40 1.32 3.77 12.30
CA ASP A 40 0.26 2.88 12.79
C ASP A 40 0.16 1.57 12.00
N LYS A 41 0.99 1.40 10.95
CA LYS A 41 1.02 0.22 10.07
C LYS A 41 -0.27 0.11 9.26
N LYS A 42 -0.96 1.24 9.03
CA LYS A 42 -2.26 1.34 8.39
C LYS A 42 -2.28 2.50 7.40
N ASN A 43 -2.25 2.17 6.12
CA ASN A 43 -2.27 3.13 5.05
C ASN A 43 -3.24 2.72 3.94
N THR A 44 -4.44 3.28 3.99
CA THR A 44 -5.50 3.03 2.99
C THR A 44 -5.01 3.23 1.56
N ALA A 45 -4.16 4.22 1.31
CA ALA A 45 -3.70 4.50 -0.05
C ALA A 45 -2.75 3.42 -0.56
N ILE A 46 -1.81 2.95 0.28
CA ILE A 46 -0.93 1.83 -0.05
C ILE A 46 -1.77 0.57 -0.24
N HIS A 47 -2.68 0.29 0.69
CA HIS A 47 -3.56 -0.88 0.67
C HIS A 47 -4.30 -1.02 -0.66
N GLU A 48 -5.05 0.02 -1.07
CA GLU A 48 -5.78 -0.02 -2.34
C GLU A 48 -4.85 -0.01 -3.56
N PHE A 49 -3.67 0.60 -3.46
CA PHE A 49 -2.71 0.59 -4.57
C PHE A 49 -2.12 -0.80 -4.80
N VAL A 50 -1.91 -1.55 -3.72
CA VAL A 50 -1.44 -2.92 -3.78
C VAL A 50 -2.51 -3.82 -4.40
N HIS A 51 -3.78 -3.65 -4.05
CA HIS A 51 -4.87 -4.31 -4.78
C HIS A 51 -4.92 -3.95 -6.26
N LEU A 52 -4.62 -2.69 -6.62
CA LEU A 52 -4.58 -2.28 -8.02
C LEU A 52 -3.42 -2.96 -8.78
N ILE A 53 -2.26 -3.11 -8.13
CA ILE A 53 -1.12 -3.86 -8.69
C ILE A 53 -1.45 -5.33 -8.83
N ASP A 54 -2.00 -5.95 -7.78
CA ASP A 54 -2.43 -7.34 -7.78
C ASP A 54 -3.36 -7.59 -8.98
N LYS A 55 -4.36 -6.71 -9.15
CA LYS A 55 -5.31 -6.74 -10.26
C LYS A 55 -4.74 -6.51 -11.66
N SER A 56 -3.48 -6.10 -11.79
CA SER A 56 -2.92 -5.72 -13.08
C SER A 56 -2.79 -6.89 -14.08
N ASP A 57 -2.79 -8.13 -13.59
CA ASP A 57 -2.86 -9.34 -14.42
C ASP A 57 -4.28 -9.87 -14.66
N GLY A 58 -5.30 -9.18 -14.12
CA GLY A 58 -6.72 -9.50 -14.26
C GLY A 58 -7.34 -10.21 -13.06
N SER A 59 -6.55 -10.58 -12.04
CA SER A 59 -6.99 -11.29 -10.83
C SER A 59 -6.62 -10.54 -9.55
N VAL A 60 -7.42 -10.66 -8.50
CA VAL A 60 -7.07 -10.16 -7.15
C VAL A 60 -6.88 -11.38 -6.25
N ASP A 61 -5.69 -11.95 -6.26
CA ASP A 61 -5.35 -13.21 -5.59
C ASP A 61 -4.13 -13.13 -4.66
N GLY A 62 -3.53 -11.94 -4.50
CA GLY A 62 -2.34 -11.69 -3.70
C GLY A 62 -1.03 -12.10 -4.36
N ILE A 63 -1.04 -12.40 -5.67
CA ILE A 63 0.13 -12.78 -6.45
C ILE A 63 0.37 -11.70 -7.51
N PRO A 64 1.22 -10.70 -7.23
CA PRO A 64 1.48 -9.62 -8.18
C PRO A 64 2.39 -10.10 -9.31
N SER A 65 1.88 -10.85 -10.28
CA SER A 65 2.66 -11.47 -11.38
C SER A 65 3.47 -10.46 -12.20
N VAL A 66 3.02 -9.21 -12.24
CA VAL A 66 3.73 -8.10 -12.91
C VAL A 66 5.01 -7.69 -12.17
N LEU A 67 5.07 -7.90 -10.85
CA LEU A 67 6.22 -7.56 -10.02
C LEU A 67 7.07 -8.78 -9.64
N LEU A 68 6.45 -9.94 -9.53
CA LEU A 68 7.05 -11.15 -9.02
C LEU A 68 7.61 -12.02 -10.15
N GLU A 69 8.92 -12.22 -10.14
CA GLU A 69 9.55 -13.18 -11.05
C GLU A 69 9.05 -14.60 -10.78
N LYS A 70 8.80 -15.39 -11.83
CA LYS A 70 8.20 -16.74 -11.75
C LYS A 70 8.89 -17.66 -10.74
N GLN A 71 10.21 -17.55 -10.57
CA GLN A 71 10.99 -18.35 -9.61
C GLN A 71 10.58 -18.11 -8.14
N TYR A 72 9.95 -16.99 -7.84
CA TYR A 72 9.54 -16.61 -6.49
C TYR A 72 8.04 -16.80 -6.24
N SER A 73 7.24 -17.16 -7.25
CA SER A 73 5.79 -17.37 -7.11
C SER A 73 5.45 -18.47 -6.11
N ILE A 74 6.07 -19.65 -6.23
CA ILE A 74 5.83 -20.77 -5.30
C ILE A 74 6.28 -20.42 -3.87
N PRO A 75 7.54 -19.97 -3.65
CA PRO A 75 7.98 -19.53 -2.32
C PRO A 75 7.08 -18.46 -1.68
N TRP A 76 6.56 -17.53 -2.49
CA TRP A 76 5.64 -16.49 -2.04
C TRP A 76 4.30 -17.07 -1.58
N ILE A 77 3.68 -17.93 -2.39
CA ILE A 77 2.39 -18.56 -2.05
C ILE A 77 2.52 -19.37 -0.76
N ASP A 78 3.57 -20.19 -0.64
CA ASP A 78 3.81 -21.01 0.55
C ASP A 78 3.99 -20.15 1.79
N LEU A 79 4.75 -19.05 1.67
CA LEU A 79 4.97 -18.13 2.78
C LEU A 79 3.67 -17.40 3.18
N ILE A 80 2.86 -16.93 2.22
CA ILE A 80 1.57 -16.31 2.53
C ILE A 80 0.70 -17.28 3.30
N ASN A 81 0.52 -18.52 2.81
CA ASN A 81 -0.35 -19.50 3.46
C ASN A 81 0.10 -19.76 4.90
N LYS A 82 1.40 -20.01 5.10
CA LYS A 82 1.97 -20.18 6.44
C LYS A 82 1.72 -18.97 7.35
N LYS A 83 1.89 -17.75 6.83
CA LYS A 83 1.71 -16.53 7.62
C LYS A 83 0.25 -16.23 7.93
N ILE A 84 -0.66 -16.57 7.02
CA ILE A 84 -2.10 -16.52 7.27
C ILE A 84 -2.47 -17.49 8.40
N ASP A 85 -1.96 -18.72 8.37
CA ASP A 85 -2.18 -19.70 9.45
C ASP A 85 -1.63 -19.19 10.80
N GLU A 86 -0.44 -18.59 10.82
CA GLU A 86 0.11 -17.96 12.03
C GLU A 86 -0.77 -16.81 12.56
N ILE A 87 -1.45 -16.06 11.67
CA ILE A 87 -2.42 -15.03 12.06
C ILE A 87 -3.67 -15.66 12.69
N TYR A 88 -4.23 -16.70 12.05
CA TYR A 88 -5.40 -17.42 12.57
C TYR A 88 -5.15 -18.03 13.95
N ASP A 89 -3.95 -18.57 14.16
CA ASP A 89 -3.50 -19.15 15.43
C ASP A 89 -3.18 -18.10 16.52
N GLY A 90 -3.22 -16.80 16.19
CA GLY A 90 -2.81 -15.73 17.11
C GLY A 90 -1.31 -15.70 17.41
N LYS A 91 -0.48 -16.28 16.53
CA LYS A 91 0.99 -16.38 16.66
C LYS A 91 1.74 -15.30 15.88
N SER A 92 1.04 -14.31 15.32
CA SER A 92 1.60 -13.24 14.50
C SER A 92 1.21 -11.85 15.02
N ASP A 93 2.09 -10.86 14.90
CA ASP A 93 1.81 -9.44 15.22
C ASP A 93 1.33 -8.64 13.98
N ILE A 94 1.12 -9.33 12.85
CA ILE A 94 0.43 -8.81 11.68
C ILE A 94 -1.06 -8.61 12.01
N ASN A 95 -1.66 -7.56 11.46
CA ASN A 95 -3.07 -7.25 11.66
C ASN A 95 -3.94 -8.46 11.27
N PRO A 96 -4.85 -8.95 12.14
CA PRO A 96 -5.69 -10.12 11.86
C PRO A 96 -6.50 -10.02 10.57
N TYR A 97 -6.81 -8.80 10.14
CA TYR A 97 -7.47 -8.56 8.85
C TYR A 97 -6.69 -9.13 7.66
N GLY A 98 -5.36 -9.15 7.73
CA GLY A 98 -4.50 -9.78 6.72
C GLY A 98 -4.70 -11.30 6.60
N GLY A 99 -5.30 -11.96 7.60
CA GLY A 99 -5.64 -13.39 7.52
C GLY A 99 -6.85 -13.71 6.63
N THR A 100 -7.61 -12.69 6.20
CA THR A 100 -8.90 -12.89 5.50
C THR A 100 -8.76 -13.68 4.20
N ASN A 101 -7.78 -13.31 3.37
CA ASN A 101 -7.39 -14.02 2.16
C ASN A 101 -6.01 -13.52 1.70
N ARG A 102 -5.44 -14.14 0.66
CA ARG A 102 -4.10 -13.80 0.16
C ARG A 102 -3.97 -12.35 -0.36
N ALA A 103 -4.99 -11.80 -1.00
CA ALA A 103 -4.96 -10.42 -1.49
C ALA A 103 -4.94 -9.42 -0.33
N GLU A 104 -5.78 -9.62 0.68
CA GLU A 104 -5.79 -8.81 1.90
C GLU A 104 -4.48 -8.97 2.67
N PHE A 105 -3.93 -10.19 2.73
CA PHE A 105 -2.61 -10.44 3.31
C PHE A 105 -1.56 -9.59 2.60
N PHE A 106 -1.49 -9.66 1.27
CA PHE A 106 -0.50 -8.93 0.48
C PHE A 106 -0.62 -7.41 0.67
N SER A 107 -1.83 -6.87 0.66
CA SER A 107 -2.08 -5.45 0.95
C SER A 107 -1.63 -5.04 2.35
N VAL A 108 -1.99 -5.81 3.38
CA VAL A 108 -1.63 -5.53 4.79
C VAL A 108 -0.13 -5.58 5.02
N VAL A 109 0.56 -6.62 4.53
CA VAL A 109 2.02 -6.71 4.73
C VAL A 109 2.77 -5.64 3.93
N SER A 110 2.19 -5.17 2.83
CA SER A 110 2.74 -4.03 2.08
C SER A 110 2.59 -2.71 2.85
N GLU A 111 1.49 -2.48 3.58
CA GLU A 111 1.39 -1.35 4.52
C GLU A 111 2.52 -1.39 5.55
N TYR A 112 2.79 -2.56 6.13
CA TYR A 112 3.88 -2.74 7.08
C TYR A 112 5.24 -2.49 6.44
N PHE A 113 5.45 -2.96 5.22
CA PHE A 113 6.69 -2.81 4.47
C PHE A 113 7.03 -1.34 4.18
N PHE A 114 6.03 -0.52 3.82
CA PHE A 114 6.28 0.88 3.52
C PHE A 114 6.27 1.80 4.76
N GLU A 115 5.54 1.45 5.81
CA GLU A 115 5.42 2.28 7.01
C GLU A 115 6.41 1.92 8.12
N ARG A 116 6.56 0.62 8.43
CA ARG A 116 7.48 0.13 9.46
C ARG A 116 8.41 -0.98 8.95
N PRO A 117 9.19 -0.73 7.88
CA PRO A 117 10.04 -1.75 7.27
C PRO A 117 11.02 -2.39 8.24
N LYS A 118 11.65 -1.61 9.12
CA LYS A 118 12.60 -2.13 10.12
C LYS A 118 11.95 -3.08 11.13
N LEU A 119 10.69 -2.81 11.51
CA LEU A 119 9.95 -3.69 12.41
C LEU A 119 9.56 -4.98 11.68
N LEU A 120 9.09 -4.86 10.43
CA LEU A 120 8.75 -6.01 9.59
C LEU A 120 9.98 -6.90 9.34
N ALA A 121 11.13 -6.32 9.00
CA ALA A 121 12.39 -7.04 8.82
C ALA A 121 12.85 -7.77 10.09
N LYS A 122 12.63 -7.16 11.26
CA LYS A 122 12.99 -7.75 12.56
C LYS A 122 12.07 -8.92 12.93
N ASN A 123 10.75 -8.76 12.80
CA ASN A 123 9.77 -9.73 13.29
C ASN A 123 9.45 -10.81 12.24
N HIS A 124 9.57 -10.49 10.95
CA HIS A 124 9.27 -11.39 9.83
C HIS A 124 10.32 -11.26 8.71
N PRO A 125 11.57 -11.68 8.96
CA PRO A 125 12.68 -11.48 8.01
C PRO A 125 12.43 -12.11 6.64
N ASP A 126 11.91 -13.35 6.57
CA ASP A 126 11.64 -14.03 5.30
C ASP A 126 10.57 -13.30 4.47
N LEU A 127 9.53 -12.79 5.15
CA LEU A 127 8.46 -12.01 4.53
C LEU A 127 8.99 -10.69 3.99
N TYR A 128 9.80 -9.99 4.78
CA TYR A 128 10.45 -8.76 4.36
C TYR A 128 11.33 -8.98 3.12
N ASN A 129 12.17 -10.02 3.12
CA ASN A 129 13.08 -10.32 2.02
C ASN A 129 12.33 -10.62 0.71
N LEU A 130 11.18 -11.31 0.75
CA LEU A 130 10.36 -11.52 -0.45
C LEU A 130 9.68 -10.22 -0.90
N LEU A 131 9.22 -9.37 0.02
CA LEU A 131 8.64 -8.08 -0.33
C LEU A 131 9.66 -7.12 -0.95
N GLU A 132 10.92 -7.15 -0.52
CA GLU A 132 12.00 -6.41 -1.19
C GLU A 132 12.19 -6.88 -2.64
N LYS A 133 12.11 -8.19 -2.90
CA LYS A 133 12.21 -8.73 -4.27
C LYS A 133 11.01 -8.33 -5.12
N ILE A 134 9.80 -8.36 -4.55
CA ILE A 134 8.56 -7.92 -5.22
C ILE A 134 8.63 -6.43 -5.57
N PHE A 135 8.90 -5.58 -4.59
CA PHE A 135 8.86 -4.13 -4.78
C PHE A 135 10.16 -3.52 -5.32
N LYS A 136 11.23 -4.31 -5.41
CA LYS A 136 12.59 -3.90 -5.82
C LYS A 136 13.07 -2.66 -5.07
N GLN A 137 12.78 -2.61 -3.77
CA GLN A 137 13.12 -1.50 -2.89
C GLN A 137 13.63 -2.04 -1.55
N ASP A 138 14.78 -1.54 -1.08
CA ASP A 138 15.21 -1.73 0.29
C ASP A 138 14.60 -0.64 1.17
N MET A 139 13.56 -1.00 1.90
CA MET A 139 12.81 -0.08 2.75
C MET A 139 13.39 0.04 4.16
N ALA A 140 14.12 -0.95 4.65
CA ALA A 140 14.71 -0.95 5.99
C ALA A 140 15.95 -0.05 6.07
N SER A 141 16.73 0.06 4.99
CA SER A 141 17.84 1.03 4.92
C SER A 141 17.39 2.44 4.61
N ARG A 142 16.17 2.62 4.05
CA ARG A 142 15.62 3.95 3.77
C ARG A 142 15.51 4.78 5.04
N SER A 143 16.14 5.94 5.02
CA SER A 143 15.90 6.98 6.00
C SER A 143 14.53 7.61 5.70
N LEU A 144 13.49 7.17 6.42
CA LEU A 144 12.14 7.76 6.37
C LEU A 144 12.09 9.20 6.92
N SER A 145 13.23 9.80 7.27
CA SER A 145 13.36 11.23 7.52
C SER A 145 13.01 12.01 6.25
N ARG A 146 11.71 12.26 6.04
CA ARG A 146 11.22 13.21 5.05
C ARG A 146 11.92 14.54 5.28
N LYS A 147 12.82 14.93 4.37
CA LYS A 147 13.03 16.35 4.10
C LYS A 147 11.64 16.87 3.68
N LYS A 148 10.96 17.59 4.57
CA LYS A 148 9.75 18.32 4.22
C LYS A 148 10.10 19.22 3.04
N VAL A 149 9.75 18.80 1.83
CA VAL A 149 9.87 19.66 0.65
C VAL A 149 8.83 20.74 0.84
N LYS A 150 9.26 21.91 1.31
CA LYS A 150 8.40 23.09 1.40
C LYS A 150 8.06 23.51 -0.02
N ILE A 151 6.90 23.09 -0.52
CA ILE A 151 6.37 23.56 -1.79
C ILE A 151 5.85 24.99 -1.57
N GLY A 152 6.68 25.95 -1.97
CA GLY A 152 6.35 27.37 -1.93
C GLY A 152 5.46 27.79 -3.09
N ARG A 153 4.90 29.00 -2.99
CA ARG A 153 4.05 29.60 -4.02
C ARG A 153 4.71 29.60 -5.42
N ASN A 154 6.04 29.78 -5.47
CA ASN A 154 6.80 29.91 -6.72
C ASN A 154 7.66 28.68 -7.08
N THR A 155 7.67 27.60 -6.30
CA THR A 155 8.42 26.37 -6.67
C THR A 155 7.86 25.75 -7.94
N PRO A 156 8.69 25.03 -8.73
CA PRO A 156 8.21 24.19 -9.83
C PRO A 156 7.07 23.29 -9.36
N CYS A 157 6.03 23.16 -10.19
CA CYS A 157 4.87 22.37 -9.83
C CYS A 157 5.22 20.87 -9.85
N PRO A 158 4.89 20.09 -8.81
CA PRO A 158 5.23 18.68 -8.70
C PRO A 158 4.56 17.77 -9.75
N CYS A 159 3.57 18.27 -10.49
CA CYS A 159 2.99 17.58 -11.65
C CYS A 159 3.87 17.64 -12.92
N ASN A 160 5.08 18.19 -12.84
CA ASN A 160 6.04 18.35 -13.94
C ASN A 160 5.52 19.15 -15.16
N SER A 161 4.54 20.02 -14.97
CA SER A 161 3.99 20.87 -16.04
C SER A 161 4.90 22.03 -16.50
N GLY A 162 6.10 22.16 -15.90
CA GLY A 162 7.00 23.31 -16.11
C GLY A 162 6.52 24.64 -15.50
N LYS A 163 5.30 24.70 -14.94
CA LYS A 163 4.72 25.91 -14.35
C LYS A 163 5.07 26.05 -12.87
N LYS A 164 5.06 27.28 -12.34
CA LYS A 164 5.12 27.55 -10.89
C LYS A 164 3.87 26.99 -10.21
N PHE A 165 3.99 26.49 -8.97
CA PHE A 165 2.88 25.87 -8.22
C PHE A 165 1.62 26.75 -8.19
N LYS A 166 1.76 28.06 -7.90
CA LYS A 166 0.62 29.02 -7.92
C LYS A 166 -0.12 29.14 -9.25
N LYS A 167 0.55 28.85 -10.37
CA LYS A 167 -0.03 28.94 -11.74
C LYS A 167 -0.51 27.58 -12.26
N CYS A 168 -0.46 26.53 -11.44
CA CYS A 168 -0.82 25.16 -11.80
C CYS A 168 -1.64 24.51 -10.67
N CYS A 169 -1.19 23.40 -10.07
CA CYS A 169 -1.94 22.68 -9.03
C CYS A 169 -2.28 23.53 -7.79
N GLY A 170 -1.50 24.58 -7.52
CA GLY A 170 -1.74 25.51 -6.41
C GLY A 170 -2.72 26.65 -6.72
N ARG A 171 -3.23 26.78 -7.94
CA ARG A 171 -4.04 27.94 -8.37
C ARG A 171 -5.27 28.16 -7.48
N ILE A 172 -5.93 27.07 -7.09
CA ILE A 172 -7.09 27.07 -6.17
C ILE A 172 -6.76 27.54 -4.74
N HIS A 173 -5.48 27.60 -4.35
CA HIS A 173 -5.03 27.96 -3.01
C HIS A 173 -4.47 29.39 -2.93
N TYR A 174 -4.31 30.09 -4.05
CA TYR A 174 -3.67 31.41 -4.12
C TYR A 174 -4.42 32.41 -4.99
N ASN A 175 -5.70 32.13 -5.24
CA ASN A 175 -6.64 33.13 -5.78
C ASN A 175 -6.91 34.20 -4.72
#